data_AF-T1BNR4-F1
#
_entry.id   AF-T1BNR4-F1
#
_cell.length_a   1.000
_cell.length_b   1.000
_cell.length_c   1.000
_cell.angle_alpha   90.00
_cell.angle_beta   90.00
_cell.angle_gamma   90.00
#
_symmetry.space_group_name_H-M   'P 1'
#
loop_
_entity.id
_entity.type
_entity.pdbx_description
1 polymer ?
#
loop_
_entity_poly.entity_id
_entity_poly.type
_entity_poly.pdbx_seq_one_letter_code
_entity_poly.pdbx_strand_id
1 'polypeptide(L)'
;WEAVVRDLKQRAGGCSVEGPWGRCPLPNQEYFLYQTLVGAWPNGQDLEDFPARLYAYLTKALREGGVSSSWGRPDRGYEEAFSTFARRLVEGPEGEEFRRRFLPFQRRIAYLGAWNSLSQVLLKITAPGIPDLYQGCELFDLSLVDPDNRRSVDFARREASLRGLSPPERSPPGFLPELRENWSDGRIKLYLTQRALLTRAGDPDLYVEGRYLPVLPAVGPHEGALAFLRENGGRWSLTVVPRFPTRWAKPGAWDFSVRDGIVGRLPLPAGVPGTFHNVLTGEAVHPEGPDRSLSVPELFQRFPVALLVG
;
A
#
# COMPACT_ATOMS: atom_id res chain seq x y z
N TRP A 1 13.80 2.21 -11.30
CA TRP A 1 13.17 1.01 -11.90
C TRP A 1 13.93 0.55 -13.12
N GLU A 2 14.15 1.40 -14.13
CA GLU A 2 14.88 1.03 -15.35
C GLU A 2 16.24 0.35 -15.10
N ALA A 3 17.12 0.95 -14.30
CA ALA A 3 18.42 0.36 -13.95
C ALA A 3 18.29 -1.01 -13.27
N VAL A 4 17.25 -1.20 -12.44
CA VAL A 4 16.98 -2.48 -11.77
C VAL A 4 16.57 -3.52 -12.80
N VAL A 5 15.67 -3.19 -13.72
CA VAL A 5 15.27 -4.11 -14.79
C VAL A 5 16.46 -4.52 -15.65
N ARG A 6 17.33 -3.58 -16.07
CA ARG A 6 18.53 -3.91 -16.86
C ARG A 6 19.45 -4.91 -16.14
N ASP A 7 19.65 -4.71 -14.85
CA ASP A 7 20.48 -5.57 -14.00
C ASP A 7 19.81 -6.94 -13.75
N LEU A 8 18.49 -6.98 -13.51
CA LEU A 8 17.72 -8.22 -13.38
C LEU A 8 17.77 -9.05 -14.67
N LYS A 9 17.65 -8.43 -15.84
CA LYS A 9 17.76 -9.11 -17.14
C LYS A 9 19.09 -9.83 -17.33
N GLN A 10 20.19 -9.21 -16.91
CA GLN A 10 21.53 -9.83 -16.98
C GLN A 10 21.65 -11.05 -16.07
N ARG A 11 20.91 -11.06 -14.95
CA ARG A 11 20.98 -12.09 -13.90
C ARG A 11 19.95 -13.18 -14.03
N ALA A 12 18.89 -12.96 -14.81
CA ALA A 12 17.84 -13.94 -15.05
C ALA A 12 18.34 -15.18 -15.84
N GLY A 13 19.52 -15.08 -16.45
CA GLY A 13 20.11 -16.13 -17.29
C GLY A 13 19.35 -16.24 -18.62
N GLY A 14 20.07 -16.24 -19.74
CA GLY A 14 19.44 -16.44 -21.04
C GLY A 14 18.69 -17.77 -21.11
N CYS A 15 17.61 -17.83 -21.89
CA CYS A 15 16.98 -19.09 -22.31
C CYS A 15 17.39 -19.40 -23.76
N SER A 16 17.43 -20.68 -24.13
CA SER A 16 17.78 -21.12 -25.48
C SER A 16 16.60 -21.02 -26.45
N VAL A 17 16.88 -20.71 -27.71
CA VAL A 17 15.87 -20.46 -28.74
C VAL A 17 15.62 -21.74 -29.55
N GLU A 18 14.50 -22.42 -29.29
CA GLU A 18 13.89 -23.36 -30.24
C GLU A 18 12.37 -23.09 -30.30
N GLY A 19 11.79 -23.08 -31.51
CA GLY A 19 10.38 -22.77 -31.78
C GLY A 19 10.13 -21.35 -32.32
N PRO A 20 8.91 -21.02 -32.82
CA PRO A 20 8.61 -19.74 -33.48
C PRO A 20 8.75 -18.51 -32.58
N TRP A 21 8.66 -18.69 -31.26
CA TRP A 21 8.86 -17.64 -30.24
C TRP A 21 10.13 -17.82 -29.41
N GLY A 22 10.87 -18.93 -29.61
CA GLY A 22 11.87 -19.43 -28.65
C GLY A 22 11.25 -19.96 -27.35
N ARG A 23 12.07 -20.52 -26.45
CA ARG A 23 11.65 -20.86 -25.08
C ARG A 23 11.90 -19.71 -24.08
N CYS A 24 12.01 -18.48 -24.59
CA CYS A 24 12.24 -17.27 -23.80
C CYS A 24 10.97 -16.43 -23.73
N PRO A 25 10.71 -15.75 -22.60
CA PRO A 25 9.71 -14.69 -22.58
C PRO A 25 10.03 -13.60 -23.61
N LEU A 26 9.00 -13.10 -24.31
CA LEU A 26 9.11 -11.86 -25.08
C LEU A 26 9.50 -10.68 -24.16
N PRO A 27 10.21 -9.64 -24.66
CA PRO A 27 10.71 -8.55 -23.80
C PRO A 27 9.64 -7.83 -22.97
N ASN A 28 8.42 -7.68 -23.51
CA ASN A 28 7.27 -7.10 -22.82
C ASN A 28 6.72 -8.02 -21.71
N GLN A 29 6.70 -9.33 -21.94
CA GLN A 29 6.24 -10.34 -20.99
C GLN A 29 7.24 -10.54 -19.85
N GLU A 30 8.54 -10.47 -20.14
CA GLU A 30 9.59 -10.44 -19.13
C GLU A 30 9.45 -9.20 -18.22
N TYR A 31 9.21 -8.02 -18.83
CA TYR A 31 8.98 -6.79 -18.08
C TYR A 31 7.72 -6.88 -17.19
N PHE A 32 6.65 -7.45 -17.74
CA PHE A 32 5.41 -7.72 -17.01
C PHE A 32 5.62 -8.70 -15.85
N LEU A 33 6.41 -9.76 -16.04
CA LEU A 33 6.78 -10.69 -14.97
C LEU A 33 7.48 -9.95 -13.85
N TYR A 34 8.45 -9.08 -14.15
CA TYR A 34 9.15 -8.31 -13.11
C TYR A 34 8.21 -7.37 -12.34
N GLN A 35 7.27 -6.71 -13.02
CA GLN A 35 6.25 -5.90 -12.33
C GLN A 35 5.34 -6.75 -11.46
N THR A 36 4.92 -7.92 -11.95
CA THR A 36 4.09 -8.87 -11.21
C THR A 36 4.80 -9.36 -9.96
N LEU A 37 6.07 -9.74 -10.07
CA LEU A 37 6.89 -10.13 -8.94
C LEU A 37 7.00 -8.98 -7.93
N VAL A 38 7.29 -7.74 -8.37
CA VAL A 38 7.37 -6.60 -7.45
C VAL A 38 6.05 -6.38 -6.69
N GLY A 39 4.91 -6.52 -7.36
CA GLY A 39 3.59 -6.24 -6.79
C GLY A 39 3.00 -7.36 -5.92
N ALA A 40 3.28 -8.63 -6.24
CA ALA A 40 2.61 -9.78 -5.62
C ALA A 40 3.51 -10.60 -4.67
N TRP A 41 4.80 -10.28 -4.58
CA TRP A 41 5.72 -11.03 -3.71
C TRP A 41 5.30 -10.94 -2.23
N PRO A 42 5.26 -12.06 -1.49
CA PRO A 42 4.83 -12.08 -0.10
C PRO A 42 5.83 -11.32 0.79
N ASN A 43 5.37 -10.24 1.42
CA ASN A 43 6.19 -9.25 2.15
C ASN A 43 6.84 -9.82 3.43
N GLY A 44 7.86 -10.66 3.27
CA GLY A 44 8.51 -11.35 4.40
C GLY A 44 7.71 -12.54 4.96
N GLN A 45 6.65 -12.95 4.26
CA GLN A 45 5.94 -14.20 4.53
C GLN A 45 6.54 -15.34 3.68
N ASP A 46 6.18 -16.58 4.03
CA ASP A 46 6.60 -17.76 3.27
C ASP A 46 6.13 -17.67 1.81
N LEU A 47 6.95 -18.22 0.92
CA LEU A 47 6.62 -18.38 -0.48
C LEU A 47 5.68 -19.56 -0.74
N GLU A 48 5.37 -20.43 0.24
CA GLU A 48 4.63 -21.69 0.08
C GLU A 48 3.60 -21.72 -1.09
N ASP A 49 2.56 -20.88 -1.06
CA ASP A 49 1.53 -20.85 -2.12
C ASP A 49 1.85 -19.91 -3.30
N PHE A 50 2.83 -19.02 -3.17
CA PHE A 50 3.08 -17.94 -4.13
C PHE A 50 3.52 -18.44 -5.52
N PRO A 51 4.48 -19.39 -5.67
CA PRO A 51 4.85 -19.96 -6.96
C PRO A 51 3.63 -20.49 -7.75
N ALA A 52 2.78 -21.30 -7.11
CA ALA A 52 1.61 -21.87 -7.75
C ALA A 52 0.64 -20.79 -8.25
N ARG A 53 0.36 -19.78 -7.40
CA ARG A 53 -0.47 -18.62 -7.75
C ARG A 53 0.10 -17.84 -8.93
N LEU A 54 1.41 -17.59 -8.90
CA LEU A 54 2.11 -16.88 -9.96
C LEU A 54 2.01 -17.63 -11.30
N TYR A 55 2.28 -18.93 -11.33
CA TYR A 55 2.31 -19.68 -12.60
C TYR A 55 0.92 -19.81 -13.24
N ALA A 56 -0.12 -20.00 -12.42
CA ALA A 56 -1.50 -19.96 -12.88
C ALA A 56 -1.84 -18.58 -13.48
N TYR A 57 -1.44 -17.51 -12.82
CA TYR A 57 -1.63 -16.15 -13.31
C TYR A 57 -0.89 -15.87 -14.63
N LEU A 58 0.38 -16.27 -14.74
CA LEU A 58 1.17 -16.05 -15.96
C LEU A 58 0.54 -16.74 -17.18
N THR A 59 0.05 -17.96 -17.01
CA THR A 59 -0.67 -18.69 -18.07
C THR A 59 -1.93 -17.93 -18.50
N LYS A 60 -2.71 -17.46 -17.52
CA LYS A 60 -3.90 -16.63 -17.80
C LYS A 60 -3.52 -15.34 -18.53
N ALA A 61 -2.52 -14.60 -18.04
CA ALA A 61 -2.08 -13.35 -18.63
C ALA A 61 -1.60 -13.51 -20.09
N LEU A 62 -0.91 -14.63 -20.41
CA LEU A 62 -0.54 -14.93 -21.80
C LEU A 62 -1.77 -15.10 -22.69
N ARG A 63 -2.77 -15.86 -22.22
CA ARG A 63 -4.01 -16.14 -22.99
C ARG A 63 -4.90 -14.92 -23.15
N GLU A 64 -5.02 -14.08 -22.13
CA GLU A 64 -5.73 -12.80 -22.21
C GLU A 64 -5.02 -11.81 -23.15
N GLY A 65 -3.68 -11.84 -23.17
CA GLY A 65 -2.90 -11.00 -24.07
C GLY A 65 -3.09 -11.34 -25.54
N GLY A 66 -3.36 -12.61 -25.88
CA GLY A 66 -3.70 -13.04 -27.24
C GLY A 66 -2.54 -12.97 -28.26
N VAL A 67 -1.33 -12.60 -27.84
CA VAL A 67 -0.17 -12.40 -28.73
C VAL A 67 0.57 -13.71 -29.00
N SER A 68 1.03 -14.38 -27.94
CA SER A 68 1.82 -15.62 -28.03
C SER A 68 1.04 -16.88 -27.60
N SER A 69 -0.10 -16.71 -26.95
CA SER A 69 -1.08 -17.77 -26.65
C SER A 69 -2.49 -17.15 -26.56
N SER A 70 -3.54 -17.96 -26.68
CA SER A 70 -4.94 -17.51 -26.57
C SER A 70 -5.82 -18.60 -25.97
N TRP A 71 -7.02 -18.25 -25.50
CA TRP A 71 -8.00 -19.22 -25.01
C TRP A 71 -8.48 -20.21 -26.09
N GLY A 72 -8.71 -19.75 -27.31
CA GLY A 72 -9.20 -20.58 -28.41
C GLY A 72 -8.12 -21.46 -29.07
N ARG A 73 -6.86 -21.01 -29.03
CA ARG A 73 -5.71 -21.76 -29.54
C ARG A 73 -4.51 -21.58 -28.59
N PRO A 74 -4.43 -22.38 -27.51
CA PRO A 74 -3.34 -22.29 -26.55
C PRO A 74 -2.02 -22.80 -27.13
N ASP A 75 -0.94 -22.02 -26.99
CA ASP A 75 0.43 -22.49 -27.22
C ASP A 75 1.01 -23.03 -25.91
N ARG A 76 0.73 -24.31 -25.64
CA ARG A 76 1.15 -24.97 -24.39
C ARG A 76 2.67 -25.04 -24.24
N GLY A 77 3.41 -25.10 -25.35
CA GLY A 77 4.87 -25.14 -25.32
C GLY A 77 5.45 -23.82 -24.85
N TYR A 78 4.91 -22.71 -25.34
CA TYR A 78 5.29 -21.37 -24.90
C TYR A 78 4.84 -21.07 -23.47
N GLU A 79 3.62 -21.47 -23.10
CA GLU A 79 3.10 -21.33 -21.72
C GLU A 79 4.02 -22.03 -20.71
N GLU A 80 4.39 -23.29 -20.96
CA GLU A 80 5.29 -24.04 -20.07
C GLU A 80 6.69 -23.43 -20.03
N ALA A 81 7.22 -22.94 -21.16
CA ALA A 81 8.51 -22.28 -21.21
C ALA A 81 8.53 -21.00 -20.34
N PHE A 82 7.46 -20.20 -20.41
CA PHE A 82 7.34 -18.98 -19.60
C PHE A 82 7.20 -19.29 -18.11
N SER A 83 6.39 -20.28 -17.74
CA SER A 83 6.27 -20.74 -16.35
C SER A 83 7.57 -21.34 -15.82
N THR A 84 8.30 -22.10 -16.64
CA THR A 84 9.62 -22.64 -16.29
C THR A 84 10.64 -21.52 -16.06
N PHE A 85 10.64 -20.48 -16.89
CA PHE A 85 11.49 -19.31 -16.68
C PHE A 85 11.17 -18.64 -15.33
N ALA A 86 9.90 -18.38 -15.04
CA ALA A 86 9.49 -17.81 -13.76
C ALA A 86 9.87 -18.72 -12.57
N ARG A 87 9.73 -20.04 -12.71
CA ARG A 87 10.13 -21.03 -11.72
C ARG A 87 11.62 -20.98 -11.39
N ARG A 88 12.47 -20.90 -12.40
CA ARG A 88 13.92 -20.75 -12.21
C ARG A 88 14.27 -19.50 -11.41
N LEU A 89 13.60 -18.37 -11.67
CA LEU A 89 13.83 -17.12 -10.95
C LEU A 89 13.36 -17.18 -9.49
N VAL A 90 12.19 -17.76 -9.22
CA VAL A 90 11.56 -17.74 -7.89
C VAL A 90 12.10 -18.84 -6.99
N GLU A 91 12.29 -20.06 -7.51
CA GLU A 91 12.59 -21.25 -6.71
C GLU A 91 13.95 -21.87 -7.06
N GLY A 92 14.39 -21.75 -8.31
CA GLY A 92 15.61 -22.42 -8.80
C GLY A 92 16.91 -21.84 -8.24
N PRO A 93 17.98 -22.66 -8.14
CA PRO A 93 19.32 -22.20 -7.78
C PRO A 93 19.85 -21.14 -8.77
N GLU A 94 19.49 -21.23 -10.05
CA GLU A 94 19.91 -20.26 -11.08
C GLU A 94 19.32 -18.86 -10.85
N GLY A 95 18.20 -18.79 -10.12
CA GLY A 95 17.58 -17.53 -9.71
C GLY A 95 18.19 -16.91 -8.46
N GLU A 96 19.20 -17.51 -7.82
CA GLU A 96 19.78 -16.98 -6.57
C GLU A 96 20.30 -15.55 -6.75
N GLU A 97 21.06 -15.30 -7.82
CA GLU A 97 21.60 -13.98 -8.11
C GLU A 97 20.51 -12.96 -8.43
N PHE A 98 19.46 -13.41 -9.12
CA PHE A 98 18.25 -12.61 -9.36
C PHE A 98 17.61 -12.22 -8.02
N ARG A 99 17.32 -13.19 -7.14
CA ARG A 99 16.67 -12.96 -5.84
C ARG A 99 17.52 -12.08 -4.93
N ARG A 100 18.84 -12.28 -4.89
CA ARG A 100 19.78 -11.44 -4.12
C ARG A 100 19.67 -9.98 -4.50
N ARG A 101 19.45 -9.69 -5.78
CA ARG A 101 19.29 -8.31 -6.27
C ARG A 101 17.86 -7.79 -6.17
N PHE A 102 16.89 -8.66 -6.42
CA PHE A 102 15.47 -8.36 -6.47
C PHE A 102 14.89 -8.08 -5.07
N LEU A 103 15.18 -8.92 -4.07
CA LEU A 103 14.53 -8.84 -2.76
C LEU A 103 14.75 -7.51 -2.02
N PRO A 104 15.96 -6.91 -1.98
CA PRO A 104 16.14 -5.60 -1.37
C PRO A 104 15.33 -4.50 -2.07
N PHE A 105 15.19 -4.58 -3.41
CA PHE A 105 14.36 -3.66 -4.17
C PHE A 105 12.87 -3.90 -3.90
N GLN A 106 12.42 -5.16 -3.88
CA GLN A 106 11.03 -5.51 -3.60
C GLN A 106 10.61 -5.03 -2.21
N ARG A 107 11.41 -5.29 -1.16
CA ARG A 107 11.12 -4.84 0.21
C ARG A 107 10.93 -3.32 0.29
N ARG A 108 11.73 -2.56 -0.47
CA ARG A 108 11.55 -1.10 -0.60
C ARG A 108 10.22 -0.72 -1.17
N ILE A 109 9.86 -1.33 -2.29
CA ILE A 109 8.61 -1.01 -2.97
C ILE A 109 7.42 -1.44 -2.13
N ALA A 110 7.49 -2.59 -1.46
CA ALA A 110 6.45 -3.08 -0.57
C ALA A 110 6.16 -2.11 0.58
N TYR A 111 7.20 -1.60 1.23
CA TYR A 111 7.07 -0.58 2.27
C TYR A 111 6.39 0.70 1.74
N LEU A 112 6.80 1.21 0.57
CA LEU A 112 6.17 2.38 -0.05
C LEU A 112 4.72 2.07 -0.52
N GLY A 113 4.47 0.83 -0.92
CA GLY A 113 3.15 0.30 -1.24
C GLY A 113 2.24 0.26 -0.01
N ALA A 114 2.77 -0.08 1.17
CA ALA A 114 2.05 -0.03 2.42
C ALA A 114 1.61 1.40 2.76
N TRP A 115 2.48 2.40 2.61
CA TRP A 115 2.09 3.82 2.74
C TRP A 115 0.95 4.19 1.81
N ASN A 116 1.07 3.87 0.52
CA ASN A 116 0.01 4.13 -0.46
C ASN A 116 -1.31 3.42 -0.08
N SER A 117 -1.24 2.19 0.41
CA SER A 117 -2.43 1.43 0.81
C SER A 117 -3.10 2.04 2.05
N LEU A 118 -2.32 2.52 3.04
CA LEU A 118 -2.84 3.26 4.20
C LEU A 118 -3.50 4.57 3.75
N SER A 119 -2.87 5.33 2.86
CA SER A 119 -3.47 6.53 2.25
C SER A 119 -4.80 6.19 1.57
N GLN A 120 -4.84 5.16 0.72
CA GLN A 120 -6.04 4.75 0.00
C GLN A 120 -7.18 4.34 0.94
N VAL A 121 -6.89 3.57 1.98
CA VAL A 121 -7.91 3.15 2.96
C VAL A 121 -8.49 4.36 3.69
N LEU A 122 -7.65 5.27 4.18
CA LEU A 122 -8.14 6.43 4.91
C LEU A 122 -9.00 7.33 4.00
N LEU A 123 -8.51 7.64 2.79
CA LEU A 123 -9.27 8.41 1.80
C LEU A 123 -10.62 7.74 1.50
N LYS A 124 -10.63 6.43 1.25
CA LYS A 124 -11.85 5.67 0.95
C LYS A 124 -12.88 5.79 2.08
N ILE A 125 -12.43 5.72 3.34
CA ILE A 125 -13.31 5.75 4.51
C ILE A 125 -13.85 7.17 4.78
N THR A 126 -13.04 8.21 4.62
CA THR A 126 -13.40 9.57 5.09
C THR A 126 -13.95 10.49 3.99
N ALA A 127 -13.75 10.14 2.71
CA ALA A 127 -14.35 10.85 1.59
C ALA A 127 -15.90 10.72 1.55
N PRO A 128 -16.60 11.57 0.79
CA PRO A 128 -18.02 11.42 0.54
C PRO A 128 -18.37 10.08 -0.12
N GLY A 129 -19.58 9.56 0.14
CA GLY A 129 -20.02 8.24 -0.32
C GLY A 129 -19.89 7.15 0.75
N ILE A 130 -20.19 5.91 0.37
CA ILE A 130 -20.18 4.75 1.28
C ILE A 130 -18.91 3.93 1.01
N PRO A 131 -18.02 3.74 2.01
CA PRO A 131 -16.82 2.94 1.82
C PRO A 131 -17.15 1.45 1.71
N ASP A 132 -16.63 0.81 0.66
CA ASP A 132 -16.68 -0.65 0.50
C ASP A 132 -15.33 -1.29 0.84
N LEU A 133 -15.36 -2.46 1.48
CA LEU A 133 -14.18 -3.28 1.76
C LEU A 133 -14.44 -4.70 1.28
N TYR A 134 -13.76 -5.09 0.20
CA TYR A 134 -13.71 -6.48 -0.24
C TYR A 134 -13.12 -7.38 0.87
N GLN A 135 -13.67 -8.59 0.99
CA GLN A 135 -13.30 -9.53 2.06
C GLN A 135 -11.79 -9.77 2.12
N GLY A 136 -11.20 -9.63 3.30
CA GLY A 136 -9.78 -9.85 3.53
C GLY A 136 -8.88 -8.62 3.33
N CYS A 137 -9.39 -7.55 2.69
CA CYS A 137 -8.64 -6.32 2.39
C CYS A 137 -8.46 -5.35 3.57
N GLU A 138 -8.96 -5.69 4.76
CA GLU A 138 -8.61 -5.02 6.02
C GLU A 138 -7.13 -5.24 6.40
N LEU A 139 -6.52 -6.32 5.92
CA LEU A 139 -5.06 -6.53 5.89
C LEU A 139 -4.49 -6.21 4.49
N PHE A 140 -3.19 -6.34 4.30
CA PHE A 140 -2.60 -6.24 2.96
C PHE A 140 -2.98 -7.47 2.13
N ASP A 141 -3.70 -7.23 1.04
CA ASP A 141 -4.06 -8.27 0.07
C ASP A 141 -3.25 -8.05 -1.22
N LEU A 142 -2.42 -9.03 -1.57
CA LEU A 142 -1.57 -9.05 -2.76
C LEU A 142 -2.06 -10.10 -3.77
N SER A 143 -3.38 -10.27 -3.84
CA SER A 143 -4.00 -11.15 -4.83
C SER A 143 -3.80 -10.66 -6.26
N LEU A 144 -3.61 -11.60 -7.16
CA LEU A 144 -3.62 -11.43 -8.60
C LEU A 144 -5.08 -11.48 -9.11
N VAL A 145 -5.25 -11.47 -10.42
CA VAL A 145 -6.59 -11.58 -11.02
C VAL A 145 -7.26 -12.92 -10.67
N ASP A 146 -8.59 -12.94 -10.77
CA ASP A 146 -9.42 -14.14 -10.68
C ASP A 146 -8.79 -15.37 -11.37
N PRO A 147 -8.77 -16.55 -10.73
CA PRO A 147 -9.38 -16.90 -9.44
C PRO A 147 -8.54 -16.56 -8.20
N ASP A 148 -7.37 -15.92 -8.33
CA ASP A 148 -6.48 -15.70 -7.18
C ASP A 148 -7.09 -14.76 -6.12
N ASN A 149 -7.90 -13.78 -6.55
CA ASN A 149 -8.65 -12.89 -5.66
C ASN A 149 -9.93 -13.51 -5.05
N ARG A 150 -10.19 -14.80 -5.28
CA ARG A 150 -11.30 -15.56 -4.70
C ARG A 150 -10.86 -16.64 -3.71
N ARG A 151 -9.57 -16.66 -3.35
CA ARG A 151 -9.05 -17.57 -2.32
C ARG A 151 -9.80 -17.36 -0.99
N SER A 152 -9.83 -18.42 -0.18
CA SER A 152 -10.47 -18.37 1.14
C SER A 152 -9.79 -17.35 2.05
N VAL A 153 -10.60 -16.62 2.81
CA VAL A 153 -10.12 -15.66 3.80
C VAL A 153 -10.03 -16.32 5.17
N ASP A 154 -8.87 -16.25 5.81
CA ASP A 154 -8.69 -16.67 7.20
C ASP A 154 -9.23 -15.60 8.16
N PHE A 155 -10.52 -15.70 8.48
CA PHE A 155 -11.22 -14.80 9.40
C PHE A 155 -10.81 -15.01 10.87
N ALA A 156 -10.41 -16.22 11.26
CA ALA A 156 -9.99 -16.51 12.63
C ALA A 156 -8.72 -15.73 13.01
N ARG A 157 -7.72 -15.69 12.10
CA ARG A 157 -6.51 -14.87 12.28
C ARG A 157 -6.85 -13.38 12.36
N ARG A 158 -7.81 -12.91 11.57
CA ARG A 158 -8.21 -11.49 11.53
C ARG A 158 -8.93 -11.08 12.80
N GLU A 159 -9.83 -11.93 13.29
CA GLU A 159 -10.52 -11.70 14.57
C GLU A 159 -9.53 -11.66 15.74
N ALA A 160 -8.59 -12.61 15.78
CA ALA A 160 -7.52 -12.61 16.78
C ALA A 160 -6.67 -11.32 16.68
N SER A 161 -6.29 -10.91 15.47
CA SER A 161 -5.54 -9.67 15.23
C SER A 161 -6.32 -8.44 15.68
N LEU A 162 -7.63 -8.38 15.39
CA LEU A 162 -8.52 -7.28 15.76
C LEU A 162 -8.69 -7.16 17.28
N ARG A 163 -8.83 -8.30 17.98
CA ARG A 163 -8.90 -8.34 19.45
C ARG A 163 -7.61 -7.84 20.10
N GLY A 164 -6.47 -8.03 19.45
CA GLY A 164 -5.17 -7.54 19.91
C GLY A 164 -4.94 -6.04 19.70
N LEU A 165 -5.83 -5.34 19.00
CA LEU A 165 -5.71 -3.89 18.81
C LEU A 165 -6.27 -3.13 20.01
N SER A 166 -5.57 -2.06 20.41
CA SER A 166 -6.00 -1.15 21.46
C SER A 166 -6.14 0.28 20.92
N PRO A 167 -7.19 1.04 21.29
CA PRO A 167 -7.31 2.43 20.88
C PRO A 167 -6.26 3.30 21.59
N PRO A 168 -5.87 4.47 21.04
CA PRO A 168 -4.77 5.28 21.56
C PRO A 168 -4.84 5.55 23.07
N GLU A 169 -6.04 5.81 23.58
CA GLU A 169 -6.28 6.19 24.98
C GLU A 169 -5.98 5.05 25.97
N ARG A 170 -5.91 3.80 25.49
CA ARG A 170 -5.64 2.60 26.28
C ARG A 170 -4.39 1.85 25.84
N SER A 171 -3.69 2.36 24.81
CA SER A 171 -2.53 1.72 24.24
C SER A 171 -1.27 2.02 25.06
N PRO A 172 -0.41 1.02 25.32
CA PRO A 172 0.90 1.29 25.91
C PRO A 172 1.76 2.12 24.93
N PRO A 173 2.75 2.90 25.43
CA PRO A 173 3.59 3.76 24.59
C PRO A 173 4.26 3.06 23.38
N GLY A 174 4.57 1.77 23.52
CA GLY A 174 5.20 0.95 22.47
C GLY A 174 4.27 0.40 21.40
N PHE A 175 2.94 0.56 21.52
CA PHE A 175 1.98 -0.07 20.61
C PHE A 175 2.08 0.41 19.15
N LEU A 176 2.09 1.72 18.91
CA LEU A 176 2.22 2.26 17.55
C LEU A 176 3.61 2.01 16.92
N PRO A 177 4.73 2.16 17.66
CA PRO A 177 6.03 1.70 17.18
C PRO A 177 6.03 0.23 16.76
N GLU A 178 5.43 -0.66 17.57
CA GLU A 178 5.33 -2.09 17.26
C GLU A 178 4.55 -2.36 15.97
N LEU A 179 3.39 -1.72 15.76
CA LEU A 179 2.64 -1.83 14.51
C LEU A 179 3.43 -1.34 13.28
N ARG A 180 4.28 -0.32 13.46
CA ARG A 180 5.12 0.23 12.38
C ARG A 180 6.30 -0.68 12.06
N GLU A 181 6.93 -1.26 13.06
CA GLU A 181 8.03 -2.20 12.89
C GLU A 181 7.54 -3.49 12.23
N ASN A 182 6.37 -3.99 12.64
CA ASN A 182 5.77 -5.23 12.13
C ASN A 182 4.74 -5.02 11.02
N TRP A 183 4.85 -3.91 10.28
CA TRP A 183 3.83 -3.50 9.33
C TRP A 183 3.42 -4.55 8.31
N SER A 184 4.34 -5.42 7.89
CA SER A 184 4.08 -6.41 6.84
C SER A 184 3.05 -7.47 7.25
N ASP A 185 2.73 -7.60 8.55
CA ASP A 185 1.66 -8.48 9.03
C ASP A 185 0.25 -7.92 8.79
N GLY A 186 0.14 -6.64 8.41
CA GLY A 186 -1.11 -5.95 8.09
C GLY A 186 -1.86 -5.34 9.28
N ARG A 187 -1.44 -5.55 10.53
CA ARG A 187 -2.14 -5.02 11.71
C ARG A 187 -2.19 -3.49 11.72
N ILE A 188 -1.17 -2.81 11.19
CA ILE A 188 -1.21 -1.35 11.01
C ILE A 188 -2.37 -0.88 10.12
N LYS A 189 -2.68 -1.63 9.06
CA LYS A 189 -3.81 -1.34 8.14
C LYS A 189 -5.14 -1.71 8.79
N LEU A 190 -5.19 -2.82 9.53
CA LEU A 190 -6.37 -3.21 10.30
C LEU A 190 -6.72 -2.17 11.36
N TYR A 191 -5.71 -1.66 12.08
CA TYR A 191 -5.84 -0.59 13.05
C TYR A 191 -6.40 0.68 12.41
N LEU A 192 -5.77 1.17 11.34
CA LEU A 192 -6.27 2.33 10.60
C LEU A 192 -7.73 2.14 10.16
N THR A 193 -8.03 0.99 9.56
CA THR A 193 -9.37 0.65 9.06
C THR A 193 -10.39 0.68 10.18
N GLN A 194 -10.12 -0.01 11.30
CA GLN A 194 -11.02 -0.07 12.46
C GLN A 194 -11.26 1.33 13.03
N ARG A 195 -10.19 2.09 13.29
CA ARG A 195 -10.30 3.42 13.90
C ARG A 195 -11.08 4.39 13.01
N ALA A 196 -10.76 4.44 11.72
CA ALA A 196 -11.46 5.32 10.78
C ALA A 196 -12.94 4.93 10.61
N LEU A 197 -13.27 3.62 10.54
CA LEU A 197 -14.66 3.16 10.46
C LEU A 197 -15.44 3.46 11.74
N LEU A 198 -14.85 3.26 12.93
CA LEU A 198 -15.50 3.60 14.20
C LEU A 198 -15.75 5.11 14.31
N THR A 199 -14.79 5.95 13.91
CA THR A 199 -14.99 7.39 13.87
C THR A 199 -16.11 7.77 12.89
N ARG A 200 -16.14 7.16 11.70
CA ARG A 200 -17.20 7.39 10.73
C ARG A 200 -18.57 6.97 11.26
N ALA A 201 -18.66 5.82 11.92
CA ALA A 201 -19.90 5.31 12.50
C ALA A 201 -20.37 6.16 13.70
N GLY A 202 -19.44 6.81 14.41
CA GLY A 202 -19.76 7.72 15.51
C GLY A 202 -20.35 9.06 15.07
N ASP A 203 -20.15 9.47 13.82
CA ASP A 203 -20.73 10.69 13.25
C ASP A 203 -21.13 10.52 11.78
N PRO A 204 -22.19 9.75 11.48
CA PRO A 204 -22.58 9.47 10.11
C PRO A 204 -22.94 10.75 9.33
N ASP A 205 -23.59 11.73 9.96
CA ASP A 205 -24.00 12.98 9.32
C ASP A 205 -22.80 13.81 8.83
N LEU A 206 -21.69 13.82 9.57
CA LEU A 206 -20.47 14.51 9.15
C LEU A 206 -19.87 13.90 7.87
N TYR A 207 -19.91 12.57 7.75
CA TYR A 207 -19.27 11.86 6.64
C TYR A 207 -20.19 11.58 5.45
N VAL A 208 -21.51 11.58 5.64
CA VAL A 208 -22.49 11.43 4.56
C VAL A 208 -22.87 12.80 4.00
N GLU A 209 -23.35 13.70 4.86
CA GLU A 209 -23.92 15.00 4.44
C GLU A 209 -22.94 16.18 4.58
N GLY A 210 -21.89 16.03 5.39
CA GLY A 210 -20.97 17.13 5.67
C GLY A 210 -20.23 17.64 4.45
N ARG A 211 -20.03 18.95 4.39
CA ARG A 211 -19.34 19.64 3.28
C ARG A 211 -17.92 19.12 3.13
N TYR A 212 -17.47 18.95 1.90
CA TYR A 212 -16.09 18.62 1.58
C TYR A 212 -15.29 19.89 1.27
N LEU A 213 -14.25 20.16 2.04
CA LEU A 213 -13.41 21.34 1.87
C LEU A 213 -11.96 20.90 1.60
N PRO A 214 -11.44 21.04 0.38
CA PRO A 214 -10.05 20.69 0.10
C PRO A 214 -9.11 21.62 0.88
N VAL A 215 -8.06 21.04 1.48
CA VAL A 215 -7.01 21.81 2.16
C VAL A 215 -5.76 21.74 1.31
N LEU A 216 -5.47 22.87 0.65
CA LEU A 216 -4.27 22.99 -0.16
C LEU A 216 -3.09 23.39 0.73
N PRO A 217 -1.93 22.72 0.62
CA PRO A 217 -0.74 23.16 1.33
C PRO A 217 -0.40 24.63 1.04
N ALA A 218 0.14 25.35 2.03
CA ALA A 218 0.64 26.70 1.81
C ALA A 218 1.72 26.70 0.71
N VAL A 219 1.77 27.76 -0.12
CA VAL A 219 2.60 27.87 -1.33
C VAL A 219 4.03 27.34 -1.12
N GLY A 220 4.45 26.34 -1.92
CA GLY A 220 5.76 25.66 -1.82
C GLY A 220 5.71 24.20 -2.35
N PRO A 221 6.82 23.44 -2.36
CA PRO A 221 6.93 22.10 -2.97
C PRO A 221 6.17 20.96 -2.25
N HIS A 222 5.07 21.27 -1.55
CA HIS A 222 4.30 20.32 -0.72
C HIS A 222 3.30 19.46 -1.51
N GLU A 223 3.56 19.18 -2.79
CA GLU A 223 2.76 18.28 -3.65
C GLU A 223 2.70 16.82 -3.17
N GLY A 224 3.39 16.53 -2.06
CA GLY A 224 3.47 15.23 -1.43
C GLY A 224 2.35 14.93 -0.43
N ALA A 225 1.41 15.83 -0.13
CA ALA A 225 0.28 15.50 0.74
C ALA A 225 -1.06 15.80 0.07
N LEU A 226 -2.07 15.01 0.41
CA LEU A 226 -3.46 15.29 0.11
C LEU A 226 -4.19 15.49 1.42
N ALA A 227 -4.97 16.57 1.52
CA ALA A 227 -5.73 16.87 2.71
C ALA A 227 -7.10 17.45 2.36
N PHE A 228 -8.09 17.11 3.18
CA PHE A 228 -9.43 17.70 3.12
C PHE A 228 -10.12 17.66 4.46
N LEU A 229 -11.03 18.62 4.67
CA LEU A 229 -11.92 18.68 5.81
C LEU A 229 -13.31 18.16 5.42
N ARG A 230 -13.98 17.52 6.38
CA ARG A 230 -15.44 17.41 6.43
C ARG A 230 -15.96 18.34 7.51
N GLU A 231 -17.05 19.04 7.23
CA GLU A 231 -17.72 19.91 8.21
C GLU A 231 -19.23 19.73 8.17
N ASN A 232 -19.83 19.57 9.35
CA ASN A 232 -21.29 19.56 9.50
C ASN A 232 -21.72 20.09 10.87
N GLY A 233 -22.30 21.28 10.89
CA GLY A 233 -22.87 21.87 12.10
C GLY A 233 -21.81 22.18 13.17
N GLY A 234 -20.63 22.65 12.73
CA GLY A 234 -19.53 22.98 13.64
C GLY A 234 -18.69 21.78 14.10
N ARG A 235 -19.01 20.57 13.64
CA ARG A 235 -18.20 19.35 13.82
C ARG A 235 -17.27 19.19 12.63
N TRP A 236 -16.03 18.82 12.89
CA TRP A 236 -14.98 18.77 11.89
C TRP A 236 -14.25 17.44 11.87
N SER A 237 -13.85 16.99 10.68
CA SER A 237 -12.77 16.03 10.55
C SER A 237 -11.77 16.48 9.49
N LEU A 238 -10.48 16.29 9.75
CA LEU A 238 -9.39 16.52 8.79
C LEU A 238 -8.76 15.18 8.43
N THR A 239 -8.75 14.85 7.15
CA THR A 239 -7.97 13.73 6.60
C THR A 239 -6.70 14.27 5.98
N VAL A 240 -5.55 13.71 6.34
CA VAL A 240 -4.25 14.03 5.75
C VAL A 240 -3.51 12.74 5.40
N VAL A 241 -3.12 12.60 4.14
CA VAL A 241 -2.40 11.42 3.66
C VAL A 241 -1.20 11.81 2.79
N PRO A 242 -0.09 11.04 2.82
CA PRO A 242 1.02 11.24 1.92
C PRO A 242 0.64 10.76 0.51
N ARG A 243 0.96 11.59 -0.47
CA ARG A 243 1.07 11.31 -1.89
C ARG A 243 2.56 11.23 -2.24
N PHE A 244 2.93 10.27 -3.08
CA PHE A 244 4.33 9.98 -3.39
C PHE A 244 5.16 9.70 -2.12
N PRO A 245 4.95 8.54 -1.45
CA PRO A 245 5.64 8.21 -0.18
C PRO A 245 7.16 8.33 -0.23
N THR A 246 7.78 8.21 -1.42
CA THR A 246 9.22 8.44 -1.62
C THR A 246 9.69 9.85 -1.26
N ARG A 247 8.80 10.85 -1.24
CA ARG A 247 9.11 12.21 -0.79
C ARG A 247 9.16 12.32 0.74
N TRP A 248 8.47 11.43 1.46
CA TRP A 248 8.33 11.45 2.92
C TRP A 248 9.24 10.45 3.61
N ALA A 249 9.39 9.25 3.05
CA ALA A 249 10.14 8.18 3.67
C ALA A 249 11.64 8.49 3.68
N LYS A 250 12.29 8.20 4.82
CA LYS A 250 13.74 8.29 4.95
C LYS A 250 14.43 7.29 4.00
N PRO A 251 15.35 7.72 3.12
CA PRO A 251 16.06 6.82 2.22
C PRO A 251 16.83 5.74 2.98
N GLY A 252 16.61 4.47 2.63
CA GLY A 252 17.31 3.33 3.24
C GLY A 252 16.78 2.92 4.61
N ALA A 253 15.83 3.67 5.19
CA ALA A 253 15.08 3.22 6.34
C ALA A 253 13.90 2.36 5.88
N TRP A 254 13.66 1.25 6.57
CA TRP A 254 12.58 0.30 6.29
C TRP A 254 11.47 0.41 7.34
N ASP A 255 11.23 1.63 7.84
CA ASP A 255 10.30 1.97 8.91
C ASP A 255 9.44 3.18 8.53
N PHE A 256 8.33 3.46 9.20
CA PHE A 256 7.45 4.60 8.88
C PHE A 256 8.01 5.98 9.28
N SER A 257 9.32 6.17 9.19
CA SER A 257 9.98 7.42 9.58
C SER A 257 9.96 8.47 8.48
N VAL A 258 9.51 9.66 8.84
CA VAL A 258 9.54 10.85 8.00
C VAL A 258 10.98 11.35 7.86
N ARG A 259 11.37 11.77 6.65
CA ARG A 259 12.70 12.31 6.36
C ARG A 259 12.91 13.65 7.06
N ASP A 260 14.11 13.80 7.63
CA ASP A 260 14.55 15.01 8.29
C ASP A 260 14.53 16.23 7.34
N GLY A 261 14.08 17.39 7.85
CA GLY A 261 14.09 18.66 7.12
C GLY A 261 12.96 18.83 6.09
N ILE A 262 12.00 17.90 6.00
CA ILE A 262 10.76 18.17 5.27
C ILE A 262 10.02 19.30 5.99
N VAL A 263 9.74 20.37 5.25
CA VAL A 263 8.79 21.40 5.65
C VAL A 263 7.49 21.12 4.91
N GLY A 264 6.35 21.38 5.54
CA GLY A 264 5.03 21.23 4.92
C GLY A 264 3.94 21.70 5.87
N ARG A 265 3.19 22.74 5.48
CA ARG A 265 2.12 23.30 6.30
C ARG A 265 0.78 23.26 5.57
N LEU A 266 -0.27 22.93 6.31
CA LEU A 266 -1.66 22.94 5.87
C LEU A 266 -2.38 24.13 6.51
N PRO A 267 -2.54 25.26 5.81
CA PRO A 267 -3.37 26.36 6.31
C PRO A 267 -4.82 25.90 6.41
N LEU A 268 -5.47 26.19 7.53
CA LEU A 268 -6.85 25.77 7.76
C LEU A 268 -7.81 26.96 7.57
N PRO A 269 -9.03 26.73 7.07
CA PRO A 269 -10.03 27.79 6.95
C PRO A 269 -10.46 28.32 8.31
N ALA A 270 -11.04 29.52 8.32
CA ALA A 270 -11.66 30.07 9.53
C ALA A 270 -12.80 29.16 10.04
N GLY A 271 -13.01 29.16 11.36
CA GLY A 271 -14.08 28.38 12.00
C GLY A 271 -13.70 26.95 12.39
N VAL A 272 -12.51 26.47 12.02
CA VAL A 272 -11.96 25.22 12.55
C VAL A 272 -11.72 25.31 14.06
N PRO A 273 -11.82 24.20 14.80
CA PRO A 273 -11.65 24.18 16.24
C PRO A 273 -10.25 24.63 16.68
N GLY A 274 -10.17 25.12 17.92
CA GLY A 274 -8.94 25.50 18.61
C GLY A 274 -7.92 24.35 18.72
N THR A 275 -8.45 23.14 18.85
CA THR A 275 -7.74 21.89 19.08
C THR A 275 -8.43 20.79 18.29
N PHE A 276 -7.65 19.95 17.64
CA PHE A 276 -8.12 18.68 17.08
C PHE A 276 -7.58 17.51 17.90
N HIS A 277 -8.25 16.37 17.82
CA HIS A 277 -7.78 15.10 18.36
C HIS A 277 -7.43 14.14 17.23
N ASN A 278 -6.20 13.62 17.23
CA ASN A 278 -5.78 12.61 16.28
C ASN A 278 -6.33 11.25 16.70
N VAL A 279 -7.28 10.73 15.92
CA VAL A 279 -7.98 9.45 16.18
C VAL A 279 -7.02 8.25 16.21
N LEU A 280 -5.89 8.35 15.52
CA LEU A 280 -4.92 7.27 15.34
C LEU A 280 -3.82 7.29 16.38
N THR A 281 -3.48 8.46 16.94
CA THR A 281 -2.36 8.62 17.88
C THR A 281 -2.78 9.08 19.27
N GLY A 282 -4.01 9.56 19.44
CA GLY A 282 -4.53 10.14 20.68
C GLY A 282 -4.02 11.55 20.97
N GLU A 283 -3.16 12.11 20.13
CA GLU A 283 -2.55 13.42 20.35
C GLU A 283 -3.55 14.54 20.14
N ALA A 284 -3.52 15.53 21.04
CA ALA A 284 -4.12 16.83 20.79
C ALA A 284 -3.21 17.61 19.83
N VAL A 285 -3.80 18.14 18.76
CA VAL A 285 -3.12 18.85 17.68
C VAL A 285 -3.69 20.26 17.60
N HIS A 286 -2.82 21.25 17.68
CA HIS A 286 -3.22 22.66 17.72
C HIS A 286 -2.78 23.37 16.45
N PRO A 287 -3.70 24.00 15.68
CA PRO A 287 -3.31 24.87 14.58
C PRO A 287 -2.56 26.10 15.10
N GLU A 288 -1.42 26.39 14.47
CA GLU A 288 -0.49 27.42 14.92
C GLU A 288 -0.44 28.61 13.96
N GLY A 289 0.07 29.74 14.45
CA GLY A 289 0.33 30.92 13.63
C GLY A 289 -0.94 31.65 13.16
N PRO A 290 -0.75 32.75 12.41
CA PRO A 290 -1.85 33.60 11.96
C PRO A 290 -2.77 32.92 10.93
N ASP A 291 -2.25 31.95 10.17
CA ASP A 291 -2.98 31.16 9.18
C ASP A 291 -3.58 29.87 9.75
N ARG A 292 -3.48 29.66 11.07
CA ARG A 292 -4.01 28.49 11.77
C ARG A 292 -3.58 27.20 11.06
N SER A 293 -2.28 27.04 10.82
CA SER A 293 -1.73 25.96 10.00
C SER A 293 -1.22 24.78 10.82
N LEU A 294 -1.22 23.59 10.20
CA LEU A 294 -0.68 22.35 10.77
C LEU A 294 0.56 21.87 10.02
N SER A 295 1.57 21.40 10.77
CA SER A 295 2.79 20.79 10.24
C SER A 295 2.53 19.35 9.79
N VAL A 296 2.60 19.09 8.48
CA VAL A 296 2.40 17.73 7.93
C VAL A 296 3.45 16.73 8.41
N PRO A 297 4.76 17.07 8.48
CA PRO A 297 5.77 16.17 9.04
C PRO A 297 5.43 15.71 10.47
N GLU A 298 4.96 16.62 11.32
CA GLU A 298 4.55 16.29 12.69
C GLU A 298 3.33 15.37 12.72
N LEU A 299 2.34 15.61 11.86
CA LEU A 299 1.17 14.73 11.72
C LEU A 299 1.56 13.30 11.34
N PHE A 300 2.64 13.11 10.57
CA PHE A 300 3.11 11.80 10.12
C PHE A 300 4.17 11.17 11.04
N GLN A 301 4.61 11.87 12.08
CA GLN A 301 5.71 11.46 12.95
C GLN A 301 5.45 10.10 13.61
N ARG A 302 4.21 9.90 14.12
CA ARG A 302 3.83 8.69 14.86
C ARG A 302 3.09 7.67 14.03
N PHE A 303 2.33 8.10 13.02
CA PHE A 303 1.57 7.25 12.12
C PHE A 303 1.60 7.86 10.71
N PRO A 304 1.73 7.09 9.63
CA PRO A 304 2.00 7.64 8.29
C PRO A 304 0.84 8.39 7.61
N VAL A 305 -0.31 8.47 8.28
CA VAL A 305 -1.49 9.21 7.86
C VAL A 305 -2.11 9.83 9.11
N ALA A 306 -2.94 10.86 8.95
CA ALA A 306 -3.64 11.49 10.07
C ALA A 306 -5.14 11.61 9.79
N LEU A 307 -5.94 11.24 10.80
CA LEU A 307 -7.36 11.54 10.88
C LEU A 307 -7.58 12.33 12.16
N LEU A 308 -7.92 13.61 12.00
CA LEU A 308 -8.19 14.49 13.13
C LEU A 308 -9.68 14.76 13.21
N VAL A 309 -10.21 14.89 14.44
CA VAL A 309 -11.60 15.29 14.70
C VAL A 309 -11.65 16.43 15.70
N GLY A 310 -12.67 17.28 15.62
CA GLY A 310 -12.87 18.37 16.58
C GLY A 310 -14.16 19.14 16.34
#